data_AF-A0A892IBF1-F1
#
_entry.id   AF-A0A892IBF1-F1
#
_cell.length_a   1.000
_cell.length_b   1.000
_cell.length_c   1.000
_cell.angle_alpha   90.00
_cell.angle_beta   90.00
_cell.angle_gamma   90.00
#
_symmetry.space_group_name_H-M   'P 1'
#
loop_
_entity.id
_entity.type
_entity.pdbx_description
1 polymer ?
#
loop_
_entity_poly.entity_id
_entity_poly.type
_entity_poly.pdbx_seq_one_letter_code
_entity_poly.pdbx_strand_id
1 'polypeptide(L)'
;MNENDQPRVPADMALPLLMGEWVVLIETVRLRLEQIEQIDPDSVDEDVLADLYENQDTLVRLLAYIEDGFARTFGGPPTPAT
;
A
#
# COMPACT_ATOMS: atom_id res chain seq x y z
N MET A 1 -28.10 -18.24 -2.97
CA MET A 1 -26.80 -17.54 -2.82
C MET A 1 -26.94 -16.25 -3.59
N ASN A 2 -27.06 -15.11 -2.89
CA ASN A 2 -27.31 -13.82 -3.52
C ASN A 2 -25.97 -13.16 -3.84
N GLU A 3 -25.86 -12.60 -5.04
CA GLU A 3 -24.67 -11.99 -5.65
C GLU A 3 -24.22 -10.67 -4.98
N ASN A 4 -24.61 -10.41 -3.74
CA ASN A 4 -24.37 -9.15 -3.02
C ASN A 4 -23.33 -9.24 -1.89
N ASP A 5 -22.58 -10.34 -1.82
CA ASP A 5 -21.50 -10.56 -0.82
C ASP A 5 -20.14 -9.99 -1.27
N GLN A 6 -20.12 -9.00 -2.16
CA GLN A 6 -18.90 -8.25 -2.40
C GLN A 6 -18.66 -7.30 -1.22
N PRO A 7 -17.46 -7.31 -0.60
CA PRO A 7 -17.11 -6.35 0.44
C PRO A 7 -17.30 -4.94 -0.11
N ARG A 8 -18.31 -4.23 0.41
CA ARG A 8 -18.46 -2.79 0.17
C ARG A 8 -17.28 -2.13 0.84
N VAL A 9 -16.23 -1.85 0.07
CA VAL A 9 -15.20 -0.91 0.49
C VAL A 9 -15.95 0.39 0.86
N PRO A 10 -15.81 0.88 2.10
CA PRO A 10 -16.52 2.08 2.51
C PRO A 10 -16.17 3.21 1.54
N ALA A 11 -17.20 3.77 0.90
CA ALA A 11 -17.07 4.85 -0.09
C ALA A 11 -16.38 6.12 0.48
N ASP A 12 -16.18 6.18 1.80
CA ASP A 12 -15.61 7.31 2.55
C ASP A 12 -14.07 7.39 2.55
N MET A 13 -13.35 6.42 2.00
CA MET A 13 -11.88 6.50 1.84
C MET A 13 -11.43 6.53 0.37
N ALA A 14 -12.30 6.94 -0.54
CA ALA A 14 -11.88 7.27 -1.90
C ALA A 14 -11.07 8.57 -1.86
N LEU A 15 -9.74 8.47 -1.79
CA LEU A 15 -8.85 9.62 -1.91
C LEU A 15 -9.08 10.24 -3.30
N PRO A 16 -9.54 11.51 -3.41
CA PRO A 16 -9.82 12.15 -4.69
C PRO A 16 -8.52 12.61 -5.36
N LEU A 17 -7.65 11.64 -5.67
CA LEU A 17 -6.34 11.86 -6.24
C LEU A 17 -6.40 11.71 -7.77
N LEU A 18 -5.64 12.56 -8.45
CA LEU A 18 -5.32 12.40 -9.86
C LEU A 18 -4.47 11.13 -10.06
N MET A 19 -4.53 10.53 -11.26
CA MET A 19 -3.76 9.33 -11.59
C MET A 19 -2.27 9.45 -11.22
N GLY A 20 -1.65 10.61 -11.48
CA GLY A 20 -0.25 10.85 -11.13
C GLY A 20 0.01 10.87 -9.62
N GLU A 21 -0.92 11.41 -8.82
CA GLU A 21 -0.81 11.44 -7.36
C GLU A 21 -0.95 10.04 -6.76
N TRP A 22 -1.81 9.20 -7.32
CA TRP A 22 -1.88 7.78 -6.96
C TRP A 22 -0.55 7.06 -7.24
N VAL A 23 0.03 7.27 -8.42
CA VAL A 23 1.32 6.64 -8.77
C VAL A 23 2.41 7.08 -7.80
N VAL A 24 2.51 8.37 -7.47
CA VAL A 24 3.48 8.85 -6.48
C VAL A 24 3.28 8.19 -5.11
N LEU A 25 2.03 8.06 -4.66
CA LEU A 25 1.72 7.42 -3.38
C LEU A 25 2.15 5.94 -3.37
N ILE A 26 1.82 5.20 -4.42
CA ILE A 26 2.17 3.78 -4.60
C ILE A 26 3.69 3.60 -4.59
N GLU A 27 4.41 4.41 -5.38
CA GLU A 27 5.86 4.34 -5.45
C GLU A 27 6.53 4.74 -4.13
N THR A 28 5.97 5.71 -3.41
CA THR A 28 6.48 6.11 -2.08
C THR A 28 6.37 4.98 -1.06
N VAL A 29 5.22 4.28 -1.05
CA VAL A 29 5.01 3.13 -0.16
C VAL A 29 5.95 1.96 -0.54
N ARG A 30 6.10 1.67 -1.84
CA ARG A 30 7.05 0.66 -2.33
C ARG A 30 8.49 0.97 -1.93
N LEU A 31 8.93 2.21 -2.13
CA LEU A 31 10.27 2.65 -1.74
C LEU A 31 10.49 2.49 -0.24
N ARG A 32 9.48 2.80 0.58
CA ARG A 32 9.59 2.63 2.04
C ARG A 32 9.70 1.16 2.44
N LEU A 33 8.96 0.27 1.78
CA LEU A 33 9.06 -1.17 2.00
C LEU A 33 10.46 -1.68 1.62
N GLU A 34 10.98 -1.27 0.47
CA GLU A 34 12.34 -1.62 0.03
C GLU A 34 13.40 -1.12 1.03
N GLN A 35 13.24 0.09 1.55
CA GLN A 35 14.14 0.62 2.59
C GLN A 35 14.12 -0.21 3.87
N ILE A 36 12.95 -0.71 4.29
CA ILE A 36 12.84 -1.57 5.48
C ILE A 36 13.54 -2.91 5.23
N GLU A 37 13.36 -3.51 4.05
CA GLU A 37 14.02 -4.78 3.68
C GLU A 37 15.56 -4.69 3.61
N GLN A 38 16.11 -3.49 3.40
CA GLN A 38 17.55 -3.27 3.39
C GLN A 38 18.16 -3.04 4.80
N ILE A 39 17.34 -2.94 5.85
CA ILE A 39 17.83 -2.79 7.22
C ILE A 39 18.41 -4.13 7.69
N ASP A 40 19.64 -4.11 8.17
CA ASP A 40 20.25 -5.26 8.83
C ASP A 40 19.60 -5.47 10.21
N PRO A 41 18.91 -6.59 10.46
CA PRO A 41 18.22 -6.82 11.73
C PRO A 41 19.17 -6.91 12.92
N ASP A 42 20.44 -7.28 12.71
CA ASP A 42 21.45 -7.35 13.77
C ASP A 42 22.00 -5.95 14.13
N SER A 43 21.67 -4.92 13.34
CA SER A 43 22.12 -3.54 13.54
C SER A 43 21.16 -2.67 14.36
N VAL A 44 19.99 -3.19 14.72
CA VAL A 44 18.92 -2.48 15.43
C VAL A 44 18.49 -3.23 16.68
N ASP A 45 17.99 -2.49 17.67
CA ASP A 45 17.45 -3.09 18.89
C ASP A 45 16.21 -3.95 18.59
N GLU A 46 16.01 -5.03 19.35
CA GLU A 46 14.92 -6.00 19.15
C GLU A 46 13.53 -5.36 19.17
N ASP A 47 13.29 -4.42 20.11
CA ASP A 47 12.04 -3.69 20.20
C ASP A 47 11.78 -2.83 18.94
N VAL A 48 12.83 -2.20 18.41
CA VAL A 48 12.76 -1.40 17.18
C VAL A 48 12.53 -2.30 15.97
N LEU A 49 13.15 -3.48 15.96
CA LEU A 49 12.96 -4.48 14.91
C LEU A 49 11.51 -5.00 14.88
N ALA A 50 10.90 -5.24 16.04
CA ALA A 50 9.49 -5.61 16.14
C ALA A 50 8.57 -4.51 15.57
N ASP A 51 8.81 -3.25 15.94
CA ASP A 51 8.08 -2.10 15.40
C ASP A 51 8.26 -1.97 13.87
N LEU A 52 9.46 -2.26 13.34
CA LEU A 52 9.73 -2.23 11.90
C LEU A 52 8.92 -3.30 11.16
N TYR A 53 8.81 -4.52 11.70
CA TYR A 53 8.00 -5.57 11.09
C TYR A 53 6.50 -5.27 11.13
N GLU A 54 5.99 -4.70 12.24
CA GLU A 54 4.59 -4.27 12.31
C GLU A 54 4.29 -3.15 11.28
N ASN A 55 5.21 -2.19 11.16
CA ASN A 55 5.12 -1.15 10.14
C ASN A 55 5.17 -1.74 8.72
N GLN A 56 6.03 -2.74 8.49
CA GLN A 56 6.11 -3.43 7.19
C GLN A 56 4.77 -4.10 6.82
N ASP A 57 4.17 -4.88 7.73
CA ASP A 57 2.86 -5.51 7.49
C ASP A 57 1.77 -4.47 7.19
N THR A 58 1.76 -3.38 7.97
CA THR A 58 0.83 -2.26 7.76
C THR A 58 1.00 -1.63 6.38
N LEU A 59 2.25 -1.38 5.95
CA LEU A 59 2.55 -0.81 4.65
C LEU A 59 2.20 -1.75 3.49
N VAL A 60 2.39 -3.07 3.64
CA VAL A 60 1.96 -4.07 2.63
C VAL A 60 0.45 -4.03 2.45
N ARG A 61 -0.32 -4.00 3.55
CA ARG A 61 -1.79 -3.91 3.48
C ARG A 61 -2.24 -2.59 2.88
N LEU A 62 -1.59 -1.48 3.25
CA LEU A 62 -1.88 -0.16 2.70
C LEU A 62 -1.61 -0.12 1.19
N LEU A 63 -0.49 -0.67 0.74
CA LEU A 63 -0.15 -0.75 -0.68
C LEU A 63 -1.23 -1.52 -1.45
N ALA A 64 -1.63 -2.70 -0.97
CA ALA A 64 -2.68 -3.49 -1.60
C ALA A 64 -4.03 -2.74 -1.68
N TYR A 65 -4.38 -2.00 -0.62
CA TYR A 65 -5.59 -1.18 -0.60
C TYR A 65 -5.53 -0.04 -1.64
N ILE A 66 -4.39 0.64 -1.75
CA ILE A 66 -4.19 1.73 -2.71
C ILE A 66 -4.18 1.20 -4.14
N GLU A 67 -3.54 0.06 -4.41
CA GLU A 67 -3.52 -0.57 -5.73
C GLU A 67 -4.91 -1.05 -6.18
N ASP A 68 -5.72 -1.61 -5.27
CA ASP A 68 -7.12 -1.95 -5.53
C ASP A 68 -7.95 -0.69 -5.81
N GLY A 69 -7.78 0.37 -5.02
CA GLY A 69 -8.43 1.66 -5.24
C GLY A 69 -8.08 2.28 -6.60
N PHE A 70 -6.81 2.21 -7.00
CA PHE A 70 -6.35 2.65 -8.31
C PHE A 70 -7.00 1.84 -9.43
N ALA A 71 -6.97 0.50 -9.34
CA ALA A 71 -7.53 -0.39 -10.35
C ALA A 71 -9.04 -0.18 -10.54
N ARG A 72 -9.78 0.03 -9.44
CA ARG A 72 -11.21 0.35 -9.49
C ARG A 72 -11.50 1.72 -10.12
N THR A 73 -10.58 2.68 -9.97
CA THR A 73 -10.77 4.05 -10.47
C THR A 73 -10.37 4.20 -11.93
N PHE A 74 -9.26 3.57 -12.35
CA PHE A 74 -8.65 3.79 -13.67
C PHE A 74 -8.65 2.55 -14.58
N GLY A 75 -9.10 1.38 -14.10
CA GLY A 75 -9.34 0.20 -14.94
C GLY A 75 -8.11 -0.70 -15.19
N GLY A 76 -7.08 -0.65 -14.34
CA GLY A 76 -5.89 -1.49 -14.44
C GLY A 76 -4.89 -1.23 -13.32
N PRO A 77 -3.84 -2.06 -13.15
CA PRO A 77 -2.82 -1.82 -12.14
C PRO A 77 -2.05 -0.53 -12.43
N PRO A 78 -1.48 0.12 -11.40
CA PRO A 78 -0.65 1.31 -11.59
C PRO A 78 0.57 0.96 -12.44
N THR A 79 0.70 1.60 -13.60
CA THR A 79 1.94 1.55 -14.37
C THR A 79 2.97 2.49 -13.75
N PRO A 80 4.22 2.04 -13.56
CA PRO A 80 5.28 2.91 -13.05
C PRO A 80 5.45 4.12 -13.96
N ALA A 81 5.66 5.30 -13.35
CA ALA A 81 5.98 6.50 -14.10
C ALA A 81 7.33 6.29 -14.82
N THR A 82 7.33 6.47 -16.16
CA THR A 82 8.56 6.43 -16.98
C THR A 82 9.27 7.77 -16.96
#